data_AF-A0A414ZX80-F1
#
_entry.id   AF-A0A414ZX80-F1
#
_cell.length_a   1.000
_cell.length_b   1.000
_cell.length_c   1.000
_cell.angle_alpha   90.00
_cell.angle_beta   90.00
_cell.angle_gamma   90.00
#
_symmetry.space_group_name_H-M   'P 1'
#
loop_
_entity.id
_entity.type
_entity.pdbx_description
1 polymer ?
#
loop_
_entity_poly.entity_id
_entity_poly.type
_entity_poly.pdbx_seq_one_letter_code
_entity_poly.pdbx_strand_id
1 'polypeptide(L)' 'MADDSTIEAQSGKILTRDDVAEKLHLTADTAGQLIARTGKGIYLCRRTYIFERDLDSFLSSLRGGSSEEK' A
#
# COMPACT_ATOMS: atom_id res chain seq x y z
N MET A 1 -22.83 -22.28 10.93
CA MET A 1 -22.81 -20.86 10.53
C MET A 1 -21.34 -20.51 10.47
N ALA A 2 -20.78 -20.27 9.29
CA ALA A 2 -19.36 -20.02 9.13
C ALA A 2 -19.07 -18.56 9.53
N ASP A 3 -18.24 -18.37 10.56
CA ASP A 3 -17.73 -17.08 11.03
C ASP A 3 -16.92 -16.36 9.93
N ASP A 4 -17.64 -15.70 9.03
CA ASP A 4 -17.12 -14.84 7.96
C ASP A 4 -16.30 -13.65 8.52
N SER A 5 -16.45 -13.34 9.81
CA SER A 5 -15.71 -12.28 10.50
C SER A 5 -14.21 -12.58 10.73
N THR A 6 -13.76 -13.82 10.56
CA THR A 6 -12.33 -14.17 10.72
C THR A 6 -11.51 -13.83 9.47
N ILE A 7 -12.14 -13.80 8.29
CA ILE A 7 -11.45 -13.49 7.03
C ILE A 7 -11.20 -11.98 6.89
N GLU A 8 -12.09 -11.14 7.44
CA GLU A 8 -11.91 -9.68 7.48
C GLU A 8 -10.77 -9.23 8.41
N ALA A 9 -10.47 -9.98 9.47
CA ALA A 9 -9.38 -9.64 10.40
C ALA A 9 -7.97 -9.88 9.83
N GLN A 10 -7.84 -10.77 8.83
CA GLN A 10 -6.57 -11.07 8.17
C GLN A 10 -6.43 -10.41 6.79
N SER A 11 -7.53 -10.09 6.12
CA SER A 11 -7.54 -9.40 4.83
C SER A 11 -7.42 -7.88 5.04
N GLY A 12 -6.18 -7.37 5.09
CA GLY A 12 -5.93 -5.94 5.18
C GLY A 12 -6.70 -5.15 4.11
N LYS A 13 -7.13 -3.93 4.44
CA LYS A 13 -7.80 -3.02 3.50
C LYS A 13 -6.96 -2.89 2.23
N ILE A 14 -7.55 -3.20 1.07
CA ILE A 14 -6.92 -2.96 -0.23
C ILE A 14 -7.17 -1.50 -0.60
N LEU A 15 -6.11 -0.77 -0.87
CA LEU A 15 -6.14 0.61 -1.33
C LEU A 15 -5.95 0.66 -2.84
N THR A 16 -6.71 1.51 -3.49
CA THR A 16 -6.47 1.87 -4.89
C THR A 16 -5.33 2.87 -5.00
N ARG A 17 -4.78 3.05 -6.20
CA ARG A 17 -3.87 4.15 -6.52
C ARG A 17 -4.36 5.50 -5.99
N ASP A 18 -5.63 5.80 -6.19
CA ASP A 18 -6.22 7.09 -5.81
C ASP A 18 -6.40 7.19 -4.27
N ASP A 19 -6.79 6.11 -3.58
CA ASP A 19 -6.76 6.07 -2.10
C ASP A 19 -5.36 6.35 -1.53
N VAL A 20 -4.33 5.75 -2.13
CA VAL A 20 -2.93 5.98 -1.70
C VAL A 20 -2.51 7.42 -1.97
N ALA A 21 -2.93 7.98 -3.10
CA ALA A 21 -2.67 9.37 -3.45
C ALA A 21 -3.30 10.33 -2.43
N GLU A 22 -4.58 10.13 -2.08
CA GLU A 22 -5.25 10.93 -1.07
C GLU A 22 -4.62 10.76 0.31
N LYS A 23 -4.35 9.52 0.74
CA LYS A 23 -3.77 9.21 2.05
C LYS A 23 -2.39 9.83 2.27
N LEU A 24 -1.58 9.88 1.22
CA LEU A 24 -0.22 10.44 1.27
C LEU A 24 -0.15 11.89 0.76
N HIS A 25 -1.28 12.50 0.39
CA HIS A 25 -1.34 13.81 -0.26
C HIS A 25 -0.41 13.92 -1.48
N LEU A 26 -0.35 12.85 -2.28
CA LEU A 26 0.44 12.74 -3.49
C LEU A 26 -0.43 12.82 -4.75
N THR A 27 0.20 12.99 -5.91
CA THR A 27 -0.51 12.78 -7.17
C THR A 27 -0.72 11.29 -7.41
N ALA A 28 -1.77 10.96 -8.16
CA ALA A 28 -2.10 9.58 -8.47
C ALA A 28 -1.00 8.87 -9.29
N ASP A 29 -0.25 9.61 -10.11
CA ASP A 29 0.93 9.09 -10.80
C ASP A 29 2.05 8.71 -9.82
N THR A 30 2.38 9.61 -8.89
CA THR A 30 3.37 9.34 -7.84
C THR A 30 2.96 8.18 -6.94
N ALA A 31 1.68 8.08 -6.58
CA ALA A 31 1.15 6.95 -5.83
C ALA A 31 1.27 5.64 -6.61
N GLY A 32 0.98 5.65 -7.91
CA GLY A 32 1.16 4.49 -8.79
C GLY A 32 2.61 4.03 -8.86
N GLN A 33 3.54 4.96 -9.01
CA GLN A 33 4.98 4.67 -8.98
C GLN A 33 5.40 4.13 -7.60
N LEU A 34 4.88 4.68 -6.50
CA LEU A 34 5.19 4.24 -5.15
C LEU A 34 4.73 2.80 -4.90
N ILE A 35 3.51 2.47 -5.32
CA ILE A 35 2.97 1.10 -5.25
C ILE A 35 3.83 0.14 -6.08
N ALA A 36 4.26 0.57 -7.28
CA ALA A 36 5.16 -0.23 -8.11
C ALA A 36 6.52 -0.47 -7.42
N ARG A 37 7.06 0.53 -6.71
CA ARG A 37 8.31 0.41 -5.94
C ARG A 37 8.20 -0.53 -4.75
N THR A 38 7.01 -0.71 -4.17
CA THR A 38 6.80 -1.69 -3.10
C THR A 38 6.99 -3.13 -3.61
N GLY A 39 6.83 -3.39 -4.91
CA GLY A 39 6.93 -4.75 -5.47
C GLY A 39 5.77 -5.69 -5.09
N LYS A 40 4.79 -5.18 -4.34
CA LYS A 40 3.59 -5.88 -3.88
C LYS A 40 2.30 -5.27 -4.43
N GLY A 41 2.43 -4.40 -5.42
CA GLY A 41 1.29 -3.84 -6.13
C GLY A 41 0.56 -4.92 -6.93
N ILE A 42 -0.76 -4.97 -6.80
CA ILE A 42 -1.64 -5.82 -7.59
C ILE A 42 -2.12 -4.99 -8.78
N TYR A 43 -1.87 -5.50 -10.00
CA TYR A 43 -2.28 -4.82 -11.22
C TYR A 43 -3.45 -5.58 -11.86
N LEU A 44 -4.63 -4.98 -11.87
CA LEU A 44 -5.85 -5.58 -12.42
C LEU A 44 -6.57 -4.57 -13.32
N CYS A 45 -6.82 -4.94 -14.57
CA CYS A 45 -7.59 -4.13 -15.53
C CYS A 45 -7.16 -2.65 -15.59
N ARG A 46 -5.84 -2.39 -15.69
CA ARG A 46 -5.22 -1.04 -15.69
C ARG A 46 -5.34 -0.25 -14.38
N ARG A 47 -5.82 -0.86 -13.30
CA ARG A 47 -5.84 -0.28 -11.97
C ARG A 47 -4.76 -0.92 -11.11
N THR A 48 -4.10 -0.08 -10.33
CA THR A 48 -3.09 -0.50 -9.36
C THR A 48 -3.72 -0.51 -7.97
N TYR A 49 -3.47 -1.58 -7.24
CA TYR A 49 -3.95 -1.81 -5.89
C TYR A 49 -2.79 -2.21 -4.99
N ILE A 50 -2.91 -1.98 -3.69
CA ILE A 50 -1.95 -2.46 -2.70
C ILE A 50 -2.67 -2.74 -1.38
N PHE A 51 -2.20 -3.72 -0.62
CA PHE A 51 -2.66 -3.87 0.76
C PHE A 51 -2.11 -2.73 1.63
N GLU A 52 -2.95 -2.14 2.47
CA GLU A 52 -2.55 -1.06 3.37
C GLU A 52 -1.36 -1.45 4.26
N ARG A 53 -1.29 -2.71 4.71
CA ARG A 53 -0.17 -3.22 5.51
C ARG A 53 1.16 -3.22 4.76
N ASP A 54 1.12 -3.56 3.47
CA ASP A 54 2.32 -3.58 2.62
C ASP A 54 2.79 -2.16 2.30
N LEU A 55 1.84 -1.25 2.07
CA LEU A 55 2.14 0.18 1.94
C LEU A 55 2.77 0.73 3.22
N ASP A 56 2.17 0.48 4.37
CA ASP A 56 2.67 0.96 5.67
C ASP A 56 4.04 0.38 6.02
N SER A 57 4.26 -0.92 5.78
CA SER A 57 5.56 -1.56 5.96
C SER A 57 6.63 -0.94 5.06
N PHE A 58 6.29 -0.62 3.81
CA PHE A 58 7.19 0.06 2.89
C PHE A 58 7.50 1.49 3.34
N LEU A 59 6.49 2.26 3.76
CA LEU A 59 6.67 3.63 4.26
C LEU A 59 7.46 3.66 5.57
N SER A 60 7.23 2.71 6.47
CA SER A 60 7.97 2.54 7.72
C SER A 60 9.44 2.20 7.43
N SER A 61 9.70 1.32 6.44
CA SER A 61 11.06 1.02 6.00
C SER A 61 11.74 2.22 5.34
N LEU A 62 11.00 3.00 4.53
CA LEU A 62 11.50 4.22 3.91
C LEU A 62 11.82 5.30 4.95
N ARG A 63 10.97 5.45 5.98
CA ARG A 63 11.17 6.41 7.08
C ARG A 63 12.30 5.98 8.02
N GLY A 64 12.42 4.67 8.29
CA GLY A 64 13.48 4.09 9.12
C GLY A 64 14.84 4.01 8.44
N GLY A 65 14.91 4.25 7.14
CA GLY A 65 16.16 4.31 6.36
C GLY A 65 16.88 5.66 6.38
N SER A 66 16.32 6.68 7.04
CA SER A 66 16.95 8.00 7.23
C SER A 66 17.60 8.14 8.61
N SER A 67 18.33 7.12 9.07
CA SER A 67 19.24 7.22 10.22
C SER A 67 20.66 6.88 9.75
N GLU A 68 21.50 7.93 9.74
CA GLU A 68 22.97 7.99 9.60
C GLU A 68 23.63 7.12 8.49
N GLU A 69 24.15 7.74 7.42
CA GLU A 69 25.47 8.40 7.36
C GLU A 69 26.64 7.46 7.68
N LYS A 70 27.48 7.26 6.68
CA LYS A 70 28.78 6.61 6.75
C LYS A 70 29.86 7.65 6.55
#